data_AF-A0A934KSN8-F1
#
_entry.id   AF-A0A934KSN8-F1
#
_cell.length_a   1.000
_cell.length_b   1.000
_cell.length_c   1.000
_cell.angle_alpha   90.00
_cell.angle_beta   90.00
_cell.angle_gamma   90.00
#
_symmetry.space_group_name_H-M   'P 1'
#
loop_
_entity.id
_entity.type
_entity.pdbx_description
1 polymer ?
#
loop_
_entity_poly.entity_id
_entity_poly.type
_entity_poly.pdbx_seq_one_letter_code
_entity_poly.pdbx_strand_id
1 'polypeptide(L)'
;MNARDHLFSLYEQWRRLSLAESEGIQRSDWAEVRRCQNAKHTLQERIVAATDALKVEQAALHCDPCEAETAIRTVVSRLMELESQNSQQLSQQRVRAEGEQAGVDKAEQNLRQLSRAYGQPRETGWQNYS
;
A
#
# COMPACT_ATOMS: atom_id res chain seq x y z
N MET A 1 17.64 -18.39 -22.85
CA MET A 1 16.71 -18.13 -21.73
C MET A 1 15.34 -17.94 -22.35
N ASN A 2 14.35 -18.75 -22.00
CA ASN A 2 13.06 -18.80 -22.71
C ASN A 2 12.17 -17.60 -22.30
N ALA A 3 11.34 -17.08 -23.20
CA ALA A 3 10.47 -15.92 -22.91
C ALA A 3 9.51 -16.21 -21.74
N ARG A 4 9.09 -17.48 -21.62
CA ARG A 4 8.33 -18.01 -20.48
C ARG A 4 9.09 -17.90 -19.16
N ASP A 5 10.36 -18.33 -19.12
CA ASP A 5 11.18 -18.25 -17.90
C ASP A 5 11.43 -16.79 -17.48
N HIS A 6 11.55 -15.89 -18.46
CA HIS A 6 11.67 -14.46 -18.21
C HIS A 6 10.40 -13.89 -17.56
N LEU A 7 9.22 -14.24 -18.08
CA LEU A 7 7.93 -13.86 -17.48
C LEU A 7 7.75 -14.43 -16.07
N PHE A 8 8.09 -15.70 -15.85
CA PHE A 8 8.02 -16.31 -14.51
C PHE A 8 8.95 -15.60 -13.52
N SER A 9 10.17 -15.24 -13.94
CA SER A 9 11.10 -14.46 -13.10
C SER A 9 10.55 -13.08 -12.76
N LEU A 10 9.89 -12.40 -13.70
CA LEU A 10 9.24 -11.11 -13.45
C LEU A 10 8.07 -11.27 -12.46
N TYR A 11 7.24 -12.29 -12.61
CA TYR A 11 6.16 -12.54 -11.66
C TYR A 11 6.65 -12.93 -10.26
N GLU A 12 7.77 -13.65 -10.16
CA GLU A 12 8.39 -13.96 -8.87
C GLU A 12 8.95 -12.70 -8.20
N GLN A 13 9.58 -11.81 -8.97
CA GLN A 13 10.01 -10.50 -8.48
C GLN A 13 8.82 -9.67 -7.98
N TRP A 14 7.69 -9.68 -8.70
CA TRP A 14 6.46 -9.03 -8.25
C TRP A 14 6.00 -9.59 -6.92
N ARG A 15 5.93 -10.93 -6.80
CA ARG A 15 5.50 -11.59 -5.56
C ARG A 15 6.38 -11.19 -4.37
N ARG A 16 7.69 -11.11 -4.54
CA ARG A 16 8.62 -10.68 -3.49
C ARG A 16 8.37 -9.22 -3.09
N LEU A 17 8.12 -8.34 -4.05
CA LEU A 17 7.76 -6.94 -3.78
C LEU A 17 6.41 -6.81 -3.06
N SER A 18 5.41 -7.64 -3.40
CA SER A 18 4.12 -7.62 -2.69
C SER A 18 4.25 -8.10 -1.25
N LEU A 19 5.10 -9.10 -0.97
CA LEU A 19 5.39 -9.55 0.40
C LEU A 19 6.14 -8.48 1.20
N ALA A 20 7.16 -7.85 0.60
CA ALA A 20 7.89 -6.75 1.23
C ALA A 20 6.97 -5.55 1.51
N GLU A 21 6.02 -5.26 0.62
CA GLU A 21 5.00 -4.25 0.87
C GLU A 21 4.11 -4.61 2.06
N SER A 22 3.65 -5.87 2.17
CA SER A 22 2.85 -6.31 3.32
C SER A 22 3.64 -6.16 4.64
N GLU A 23 4.92 -6.51 4.65
CA GLU A 23 5.79 -6.29 5.82
C GLU A 23 5.96 -4.81 6.14
N GLY A 24 6.16 -3.96 5.12
CA GLY A 24 6.24 -2.51 5.28
C GLY A 24 4.95 -1.91 5.86
N ILE A 25 3.78 -2.37 5.39
CA ILE A 25 2.46 -1.97 5.93
C ILE A 25 2.31 -2.39 7.40
N GLN A 26 2.78 -3.59 7.77
CA GLN A 26 2.74 -4.04 9.16
C GLN A 26 3.65 -3.21 10.06
N ARG A 27 4.84 -2.86 9.59
CA ARG A 27 5.80 -2.02 10.33
C ARG A 27 5.48 -0.52 10.26
N SER A 28 4.45 -0.12 9.51
CA SER A 28 4.14 1.29 9.21
C SER A 28 5.31 2.04 8.55
N ASP A 29 6.19 1.33 7.84
CA ASP A 29 7.27 1.92 7.05
C ASP A 29 6.76 2.33 5.67
N TRP A 30 6.13 3.50 5.62
CA TRP A 30 5.53 4.05 4.41
C TRP A 30 6.55 4.39 3.31
N ALA A 31 7.83 4.57 3.67
CA ALA A 31 8.89 4.81 2.69
C ALA A 31 9.21 3.53 1.92
N GLU A 32 9.29 2.40 2.62
CA GLU A 32 9.47 1.08 2.03
C GLU A 32 8.26 0.66 1.17
N VAL A 33 7.03 0.92 1.64
CA VAL A 33 5.80 0.70 0.85
C VAL A 33 5.84 1.49 -0.45
N ARG A 34 6.19 2.79 -0.41
CA ARG A 34 6.26 3.64 -1.62
C ARG A 34 7.35 3.15 -2.58
N ARG A 35 8.49 2.71 -2.06
CA ARG A 35 9.57 2.11 -2.88
C ARG A 35 9.11 0.82 -3.56
N CYS A 36 8.38 -0.04 -2.84
CA CYS A 36 7.83 -1.28 -3.38
C CYS A 36 6.79 -0.99 -4.47
N GLN A 37 5.90 0.00 -4.27
CA GLN A 37 4.92 0.40 -5.28
C GLN A 37 5.57 0.96 -6.55
N ASN A 38 6.58 1.81 -6.42
CA ASN A 38 7.33 2.29 -7.58
C ASN A 38 8.02 1.14 -8.33
N ALA A 39 8.64 0.22 -7.60
CA ALA A 39 9.28 -0.96 -8.19
C ALA A 39 8.25 -1.86 -8.92
N LYS A 40 7.05 -2.05 -8.36
CA LYS A 40 5.95 -2.78 -9.00
C LYS A 40 5.48 -2.09 -10.29
N HIS A 41 5.35 -0.77 -10.29
CA HIS A 41 4.97 0.00 -11.49
C HIS A 41 5.96 -0.24 -12.63
N THR A 42 7.26 -0.11 -12.36
CA THR A 42 8.30 -0.40 -13.36
C THR A 42 8.27 -1.87 -13.81
N LEU A 43 7.96 -2.80 -12.91
CA LEU A 43 7.83 -4.21 -13.26
C LEU A 43 6.63 -4.48 -14.17
N GLN A 44 5.53 -3.73 -14.00
CA GLN A 44 4.31 -3.87 -14.80
C GLN A 44 4.56 -3.55 -16.26
N GLU A 45 5.26 -2.44 -16.52
CA GLU A 45 5.66 -2.04 -17.88
C GLU A 45 6.47 -3.15 -18.55
N ARG A 46 7.39 -3.78 -17.81
CA ARG A 46 8.22 -4.88 -18.31
C ARG A 46 7.43 -6.16 -18.57
N ILE A 47 6.44 -6.48 -17.73
CA ILE A 47 5.55 -7.64 -17.92
C ILE A 47 4.66 -7.43 -19.14
N VAL A 48 4.10 -6.23 -19.32
CA VAL A 48 3.28 -5.90 -20.50
C VAL A 48 4.13 -6.04 -21.77
N ALA A 49 5.32 -5.42 -21.81
CA ALA A 49 6.22 -5.53 -22.96
C ALA A 49 6.61 -6.99 -23.27
N ALA A 50 6.92 -7.79 -22.25
CA ALA A 50 7.26 -9.20 -22.43
C ALA A 50 6.05 -10.06 -22.87
N THR A 51 4.84 -9.71 -22.43
CA THR A 51 3.61 -10.40 -22.83
C THR A 51 3.25 -10.07 -24.29
N ASP A 52 3.41 -8.83 -24.70
CA ASP A 52 3.16 -8.41 -26.08
C ASP A 52 4.18 -9.04 -27.04
N ALA A 53 5.46 -9.13 -26.65
CA ALA A 53 6.47 -9.87 -27.40
C ALA A 53 6.08 -11.36 -27.57
N LEU A 54 5.58 -12.00 -26.50
CA LEU A 54 5.14 -13.40 -26.53
C LEU A 54 3.94 -13.61 -27.47
N LYS A 55 2.99 -12.67 -27.48
CA LYS A 55 1.83 -12.71 -28.39
C LYS A 55 2.24 -12.59 -29.85
N VAL A 56 3.21 -11.71 -30.15
CA VAL A 56 3.75 -11.56 -31.51
C VAL A 56 4.46 -12.83 -31.98
N GLU A 57 5.27 -13.46 -31.11
CA GLU A 57 5.92 -14.73 -31.42
C GLU A 57 4.91 -15.88 -31.62
N GLN A 58 3.87 -15.97 -30.80
CA GLN A 58 2.81 -16.99 -30.94
C GLN A 58 2.00 -16.81 -32.23
N ALA A 59 1.67 -15.58 -32.61
CA ALA A 59 0.99 -15.28 -33.86
C ALA A 59 1.82 -15.71 -35.09
N ALA A 60 3.15 -15.63 -35.00
CA ALA A 60 4.04 -16.07 -36.06
C ALA A 60 4.14 -17.61 -36.15
N LEU A 61 4.04 -18.32 -35.02
CA LEU A 61 4.31 -19.77 -34.93
C LEU A 61 3.09 -20.68 -35.14
N HIS A 62 1.85 -20.16 -35.25
CA HIS A 62 0.61 -20.95 -35.41
C HIS A 62 0.50 -22.13 -34.40
N CYS A 63 1.10 -21.96 -33.22
CA CYS A 63 1.16 -23.00 -32.20
C CYS A 63 0.10 -22.72 -31.14
N ASP A 64 -0.50 -23.79 -30.60
CA ASP A 64 -1.70 -23.73 -29.76
C ASP A 64 -1.42 -22.94 -28.46
N PRO A 65 -1.99 -21.73 -28.27
CA PRO A 65 -1.62 -20.79 -27.20
C PRO A 65 -2.16 -21.18 -25.81
N CYS A 66 -2.99 -22.22 -25.75
CA CYS A 66 -3.89 -22.47 -24.62
C CYS A 66 -3.15 -22.80 -23.31
N GLU A 67 -2.07 -23.59 -23.32
CA GLU A 67 -1.37 -23.99 -22.09
C GLU A 67 -0.54 -22.86 -21.47
N ALA A 68 0.14 -22.07 -22.30
CA ALA A 68 0.97 -20.97 -21.84
C ALA A 68 0.11 -19.81 -21.29
N GLU A 69 -0.99 -19.50 -21.99
CA GLU A 69 -1.95 -18.49 -21.54
C GLU A 69 -2.61 -18.90 -20.22
N THR A 70 -3.03 -20.16 -20.09
CA THR A 70 -3.62 -20.68 -18.84
C THR A 70 -2.67 -20.56 -17.65
N ALA A 71 -1.39 -20.92 -17.84
CA ALA A 71 -0.39 -20.82 -16.78
C ALA A 71 -0.12 -19.37 -16.36
N ILE A 72 -0.04 -18.44 -17.32
CA ILE A 72 0.11 -17.01 -17.04
C ILE A 72 -1.11 -16.49 -16.28
N ARG A 73 -2.32 -16.86 -16.72
CA ARG A 73 -3.56 -16.44 -16.09
C ARG A 73 -3.65 -16.89 -14.63
N THR A 74 -3.24 -18.12 -14.31
CA THR A 74 -3.18 -18.60 -12.92
C THR A 74 -2.24 -17.76 -12.05
N VAL A 75 -1.06 -17.40 -12.57
CA VAL A 75 -0.08 -16.58 -11.84
C VAL A 75 -0.62 -15.16 -11.63
N VAL A 76 -1.24 -14.57 -12.66
CA VAL A 76 -1.86 -13.24 -12.58
C VAL A 76 -3.00 -13.23 -11.57
N SER A 77 -3.88 -14.24 -11.57
CA SER A 77 -4.96 -14.35 -10.59
C SER A 77 -4.41 -14.41 -9.16
N ARG A 78 -3.33 -15.15 -8.94
CA ARG A 78 -2.69 -15.21 -7.62
C ARG A 78 -2.08 -13.87 -7.19
N LEU A 79 -1.54 -13.11 -8.13
CA LEU A 79 -1.03 -11.76 -7.86
C LEU A 79 -2.16 -10.79 -7.55
N MET A 80 -3.29 -10.87 -8.27
CA MET A 80 -4.48 -10.06 -7.98
C MET A 80 -5.00 -10.31 -6.56
N GLU A 81 -5.02 -11.56 -6.11
CA GLU A 81 -5.38 -11.91 -4.72
C GLU A 81 -4.44 -11.25 -3.70
N LEU A 82 -3.12 -11.27 -3.95
CA LEU A 82 -2.13 -10.65 -3.08
C LEU A 82 -2.27 -9.12 -3.03
N GLU A 83 -2.48 -8.47 -4.18
CA GLU A 83 -2.72 -7.02 -4.21
C GLU A 83 -4.04 -6.65 -3.51
N SER A 84 -5.09 -7.46 -3.69
CA SER A 84 -6.35 -7.27 -2.96
C SER A 84 -6.14 -7.34 -1.45
N GLN A 85 -5.37 -8.31 -0.96
CA GLN A 85 -5.04 -8.43 0.47
C GLN A 85 -4.24 -7.21 0.97
N ASN A 86 -3.24 -6.76 0.21
CA ASN A 86 -2.47 -5.57 0.56
C ASN A 86 -3.34 -4.31 0.63
N SER A 87 -4.26 -4.13 -0.33
CA SER A 87 -5.21 -3.01 -0.33
C SER A 87 -6.15 -3.04 0.89
N GLN A 88 -6.57 -4.23 1.32
CA GLN A 88 -7.38 -4.41 2.52
C GLN A 88 -6.59 -4.06 3.78
N GLN A 89 -5.33 -4.46 3.88
CA GLN A 89 -4.46 -4.11 5.01
C GLN A 89 -4.21 -2.59 5.08
N LEU A 90 -3.96 -1.96 3.94
CA LEU A 90 -3.83 -0.49 3.81
C LEU A 90 -5.09 0.24 4.28
N SER A 91 -6.27 -0.20 3.85
CA SER A 91 -7.53 0.45 4.26
C SER A 91 -7.79 0.29 5.76
N GLN A 92 -7.49 -0.87 6.34
CA GLN A 92 -7.58 -1.08 7.79
C GLN A 92 -6.62 -0.18 8.58
N GLN A 93 -5.38 -0.05 8.12
CA GLN A 93 -4.40 0.83 8.77
C GLN A 93 -4.82 2.31 8.67
N ARG A 94 -5.37 2.71 7.52
CA ARG A 94 -5.89 4.07 7.35
C ARG A 94 -7.03 4.38 8.33
N VAL A 95 -7.99 3.47 8.47
CA VAL A 95 -9.11 3.64 9.43
C VAL A 95 -8.59 3.74 10.87
N ARG A 96 -7.56 2.97 11.23
CA ARG A 96 -6.93 3.05 12.57
C ARG A 96 -6.25 4.40 12.79
N ALA A 97 -5.43 4.84 11.84
CA ALA A 97 -4.73 6.12 11.92
C ALA A 97 -5.70 7.31 11.99
N GLU A 98 -6.79 7.29 11.20
CA GLU A 98 -7.85 8.31 11.24
C GLU A 98 -8.56 8.31 12.62
N GLY A 99 -8.81 7.15 13.20
CA GLY A 99 -9.38 7.03 14.55
C GLY A 99 -8.46 7.57 15.65
N GLU A 100 -7.16 7.27 15.58
CA GLU A 100 -6.16 7.79 16.51
C GLU A 100 -6.03 9.32 16.40
N GLN A 101 -6.01 9.86 15.18
CA GLN A 101 -5.95 11.30 14.94
C GLN A 101 -7.18 12.01 15.53
N ALA A 102 -8.39 11.48 15.28
CA ALA A 102 -9.61 12.03 15.88
C ALA A 102 -9.59 11.97 17.42
N GLY A 103 -8.97 10.94 18.00
CA GLY A 103 -8.76 10.81 19.44
C GLY A 103 -7.82 11.88 20.01
N VAL A 104 -6.69 12.13 19.33
CA VAL A 104 -5.72 13.18 19.69
C VAL A 104 -6.36 14.55 19.59
N ASP A 105 -7.07 14.85 18.49
CA ASP A 105 -7.74 16.14 18.30
C ASP A 105 -8.75 16.42 19.41
N LYS A 106 -9.51 15.39 19.82
CA LYS A 106 -10.46 15.51 20.94
C LYS A 106 -9.75 15.72 22.27
N ALA A 107 -8.64 15.02 22.52
CA ALA A 107 -7.84 15.20 23.72
C ALA A 107 -7.23 16.62 23.79
N GLU A 108 -6.74 17.14 22.66
CA GLU A 108 -6.22 18.51 22.57
C GLU A 108 -7.32 19.55 22.84
N GLN A 109 -8.51 19.37 22.26
CA GLN A 109 -9.66 20.25 22.53
C GLN A 109 -10.04 20.22 24.01
N ASN A 110 -10.09 19.04 24.63
CA ASN A 110 -10.39 18.91 26.05
C ASN A 110 -9.32 19.59 26.93
N LEU A 111 -8.03 19.43 26.61
CA LEU A 111 -6.94 20.09 27.32
C LEU A 111 -7.02 21.62 27.18
N ARG A 112 -7.36 22.14 25.99
CA ARG A 112 -7.58 23.58 25.77
C ARG A 112 -8.79 24.11 26.55
N GLN A 113 -9.84 23.31 26.72
CA GLN A 113 -11.00 23.70 27.53
C GLN A 113 -10.67 23.70 29.02
N LEU A 114 -9.96 22.66 29.50
CA LEU A 114 -9.50 22.58 30.89
C LEU A 114 -8.51 23.70 31.22
N SER A 115 -7.55 24.00 30.35
CA SER A 115 -6.62 25.12 30.56
C SER A 115 -7.33 26.48 30.60
N ARG A 116 -8.42 26.67 29.85
CA ARG A 116 -9.27 27.87 29.96
C ARG A 116 -10.06 27.92 31.26
N ALA A 117 -10.65 26.80 31.68
CA ALA A 117 -11.48 26.74 32.88
C ALA A 117 -10.66 26.89 34.17
N TYR A 118 -9.42 26.37 34.19
CA TYR A 118 -8.57 26.33 35.38
C TYR A 118 -7.35 27.27 35.32
N GLY A 119 -7.03 27.82 34.15
CA GLY A 119 -5.83 28.64 33.93
C GLY A 119 -6.06 30.15 33.92
N GLN A 120 -7.30 30.65 34.05
CA GLN A 120 -7.48 32.07 34.39
C GLN A 120 -7.13 32.27 35.88
N PRO A 121 -6.07 33.02 36.22
CA PRO A 121 -5.92 33.51 37.57
C PRO A 121 -7.17 34.35 37.82
N ARG A 122 -7.94 34.01 38.86
CA ARG A 122 -8.86 34.98 39.43
C ARG A 122 -7.99 36.16 39.86
N GLU A 123 -7.94 37.20 39.03
CA GLU A 123 -7.63 38.56 39.51
C GLU A 123 -8.71 38.87 40.52
N THR A 124 -8.40 38.46 41.73
CA THR A 124 -9.21 38.57 42.91
C THR A 124 -9.05 40.04 43.27
N GLY A 125 -9.91 40.87 42.66
CA GLY A 125 -10.02 42.31 42.90
C GLY A 125 -10.49 42.61 44.33
N TRP A 126 -9.68 42.18 45.29
CA TRP A 126 -9.80 42.40 46.74
C TRP A 126 -8.87 43.53 47.19
N GLN A 127 -8.60 44.49 46.31
CA GLN A 127 -7.93 45.73 46.67
C GLN A 127 -8.91 46.85 46.40
N ASN A 128 -9.65 47.25 47.44
CA ASN A 128 -10.14 48.61 47.72
C ASN A 128 -11.17 48.59 48.86
N TYR A 129 -10.70 48.31 50.08
CA TYR A 129 -11.34 48.78 51.32
C TYR A 129 -10.20 49.17 52.28
N SER A 130 -9.80 50.44 52.25
CA SER A 130 -9.24 51.21 53.37
C SER A 130 -9.06 52.65 52.91
#